data_AF-A0A3R6V7K5-F1
#
_entry.id   AF-A0A3R6V7K5-F1
#
_cell.length_a   1.000
_cell.length_b   1.000
_cell.length_c   1.000
_cell.angle_alpha   90.00
_cell.angle_beta   90.00
_cell.angle_gamma   90.00
#
_symmetry.space_group_name_H-M   'P 1'
#
loop_
_entity.id
_entity.type
_entity.pdbx_description
1 polymer ?
#
loop_
_entity_poly.entity_id
_entity_poly.type
_entity_poly.pdbx_seq_one_letter_code
_entity_poly.pdbx_strand_id
1 'polypeptide(L)'
;MKKEILIADNIDNIYDEINALIREKKTNVKKVVNDAIISLNWGIGKRLSVELTGNNKPEYGKKVVAEVSKRLEQEYGSGFDKTSISRMIKFYQEFPDFEKVATLSQQLTWSHFVEILPIQDELKRDFYAAMCMQENWSVRTLRERKKSMLYERTAISKKPEERKEE
;
A
#
# COMPACT_ATOMS: atom_id res chain seq x y z
N MET A 1 -31.88 37.59 21.35
CA MET A 1 -32.07 36.14 21.60
C MET A 1 -32.44 35.33 20.35
N LYS A 2 -33.72 35.22 19.90
CA LYS A 2 -34.06 34.32 18.76
C LYS A 2 -33.27 34.58 17.47
N LYS A 3 -33.04 35.86 17.12
CA LYS A 3 -32.29 36.25 15.92
C LYS A 3 -30.79 35.95 16.03
N GLU A 4 -30.21 36.04 17.23
CA GLU A 4 -28.81 35.72 17.48
C GLU A 4 -28.55 34.21 17.43
N ILE A 5 -29.49 33.41 17.95
CA ILE A 5 -29.45 31.94 17.84
C ILE A 5 -29.50 31.50 16.36
N LEU A 6 -30.41 32.08 15.57
CA LEU A 6 -30.50 31.84 14.12
C LEU A 6 -29.23 32.20 13.35
N ILE A 7 -28.50 33.24 13.78
CA ILE A 7 -27.24 33.64 13.15
C ILE A 7 -26.12 32.66 13.53
N ALA A 8 -26.05 32.23 14.79
CA ALA A 8 -25.06 31.24 15.25
C ALA A 8 -25.23 29.90 14.52
N ASP A 9 -26.46 29.37 14.45
CA ASP A 9 -26.75 28.12 13.73
C ASP A 9 -26.37 28.20 12.25
N ASN A 10 -26.59 29.35 11.61
CA ASN A 10 -26.19 29.57 10.22
C ASN A 10 -24.66 29.63 10.05
N ILE A 11 -23.93 30.21 11.01
CA ILE A 11 -22.46 30.25 10.99
C ILE A 11 -21.89 28.84 11.12
N ASP A 12 -22.39 28.03 12.06
CA ASP A 12 -21.93 26.66 12.26
C ASP A 12 -22.19 25.79 11.03
N ASN A 13 -23.37 25.93 10.41
CA ASN A 13 -23.69 25.23 9.15
C ASN A 13 -22.72 25.61 8.03
N ILE A 14 -22.49 26.91 7.80
CA ILE A 14 -21.56 27.39 6.76
C ILE A 14 -20.14 26.88 7.05
N TYR A 15 -19.72 26.89 8.32
CA TYR A 15 -18.41 26.40 8.74
C TYR A 15 -18.25 24.90 8.43
N ASP A 16 -19.26 24.09 8.73
CA ASP A 16 -19.25 22.66 8.45
C ASP A 16 -19.28 22.34 6.95
N GLU A 17 -20.06 23.10 6.16
CA GLU A 17 -20.07 23.00 4.70
C GLU A 17 -18.70 23.31 4.10
N ILE A 18 -18.06 24.41 4.50
CA ILE A 18 -16.72 24.78 4.04
C ILE A 18 -15.70 23.71 4.44
N ASN A 19 -15.77 23.19 5.67
CA ASN A 19 -14.89 22.12 6.11
C ASN A 19 -15.10 20.82 5.32
N ALA A 20 -16.34 20.48 4.96
CA ALA A 20 -16.64 19.34 4.11
C ALA A 20 -15.98 19.50 2.73
N LEU A 21 -16.11 20.68 2.10
CA LEU A 21 -15.45 20.98 0.82
C LEU A 21 -13.92 20.86 0.92
N ILE A 22 -13.31 21.42 1.98
CA ILE A 22 -11.86 21.32 2.19
C ILE A 22 -11.42 19.86 2.37
N ARG A 23 -12.16 19.08 3.17
CA ARG A 23 -11.87 17.66 3.43
C ARG A 23 -11.98 16.83 2.15
N GLU A 24 -12.99 17.09 1.32
CA GLU A 24 -13.18 16.42 0.04
C GLU A 24 -12.00 16.69 -0.90
N LYS A 25 -11.63 17.96 -1.12
CA LYS A 25 -10.53 18.30 -2.03
C LYS A 25 -9.18 17.78 -1.53
N LYS A 26 -8.91 17.85 -0.23
CA LYS A 26 -7.70 17.24 0.37
C LYS A 26 -7.67 15.73 0.15
N THR A 27 -8.80 15.05 0.27
CA THR A 27 -8.90 13.60 0.02
C THR A 27 -8.65 13.27 -1.45
N ASN A 28 -9.20 14.05 -2.38
CA ASN A 28 -8.98 13.85 -3.82
C ASN A 28 -7.51 14.01 -4.21
N VAL A 29 -6.84 15.06 -3.70
CA VAL A 29 -5.40 15.26 -3.94
C VAL A 29 -4.58 14.08 -3.41
N LYS A 30 -4.90 13.60 -2.19
CA LYS A 30 -4.21 12.43 -1.62
C LYS A 30 -4.34 11.18 -2.49
N LYS A 31 -5.51 10.93 -3.08
CA LYS A 31 -5.73 9.77 -3.98
C LYS A 31 -4.86 9.87 -5.22
N VAL A 32 -4.88 11.01 -5.91
CA VAL A 32 -4.06 11.23 -7.12
C VAL A 32 -2.57 11.08 -6.82
N VAL A 33 -2.10 11.66 -5.72
CA VAL A 33 -0.70 11.51 -5.29
C VAL A 33 -0.37 10.05 -4.99
N ASN A 34 -1.28 9.34 -4.31
CA ASN A 34 -1.07 7.93 -4.00
C ASN A 34 -0.95 7.09 -5.27
N ASP A 35 -1.86 7.25 -6.22
CA ASP A 35 -1.85 6.51 -7.49
C ASP A 35 -0.56 6.78 -8.28
N ALA A 36 -0.10 8.03 -8.31
CA ALA A 36 1.17 8.38 -8.94
C ALA A 36 2.37 7.69 -8.27
N ILE A 37 2.42 7.68 -6.93
CA ILE A 37 3.49 7.02 -6.16
C ILE A 37 3.48 5.50 -6.41
N ILE A 38 2.32 4.86 -6.32
CA ILE A 38 2.19 3.41 -6.53
C ILE A 38 2.59 3.04 -7.95
N SER A 39 2.11 3.78 -8.95
CA SER A 39 2.45 3.56 -10.36
C SER A 39 3.95 3.72 -10.62
N LEU A 40 4.56 4.75 -10.05
CA LEU A 40 6.00 4.99 -10.17
C LEU A 40 6.80 3.84 -9.55
N ASN A 41 6.48 3.47 -8.31
CA ASN A 41 7.18 2.41 -7.58
C ASN A 41 7.06 1.06 -8.30
N TRP A 42 5.87 0.76 -8.83
CA TRP A 42 5.64 -0.44 -9.63
C TRP A 42 6.47 -0.42 -10.93
N GLY A 43 6.47 0.71 -11.65
CA GLY A 43 7.21 0.87 -12.90
C GLY A 43 8.73 0.74 -12.72
N ILE A 44 9.29 1.34 -11.67
CA ILE A 44 10.71 1.18 -11.30
C ILE A 44 11.00 -0.29 -11.01
N GLY A 45 10.14 -0.94 -10.22
CA GLY A 45 10.25 -2.36 -9.90
C GLY A 45 10.31 -3.24 -11.14
N LYS A 46 9.36 -3.04 -12.06
CA LYS A 46 9.28 -3.74 -13.35
C LYS A 46 10.52 -3.56 -14.19
N ARG A 47 11.05 -2.33 -14.29
CA ARG A 47 12.23 -2.06 -15.11
C ARG A 47 13.47 -2.75 -14.54
N LEU A 48 13.67 -2.68 -13.23
CA LEU A 48 14.86 -3.22 -12.59
C LEU A 48 14.79 -4.74 -12.37
N SER A 49 13.60 -5.33 -12.30
CA SER A 49 13.47 -6.79 -12.19
C SER A 49 14.06 -7.52 -13.39
N VAL A 50 14.00 -6.93 -14.59
CA VAL A 50 14.56 -7.51 -15.83
C VAL A 50 16.07 -7.74 -15.71
N GLU A 51 16.79 -6.87 -15.00
CA GLU A 51 18.24 -7.02 -14.80
C GLU A 51 18.59 -8.20 -13.88
N LEU A 52 17.64 -8.62 -13.03
CA LEU A 52 17.83 -9.74 -12.10
C LEU A 52 17.41 -11.08 -12.67
N THR A 53 16.52 -11.10 -13.67
CA THR A 53 15.94 -12.33 -14.25
C THR A 53 16.37 -12.60 -15.69
N GLY A 54 17.07 -11.66 -16.34
CA GLY A 54 17.54 -11.81 -17.72
C GLY A 54 18.72 -12.79 -17.88
N ASN A 55 19.21 -12.91 -19.12
CA ASN A 55 20.34 -13.79 -19.49
C ASN A 55 21.70 -13.40 -18.88
N ASN A 56 21.76 -12.29 -18.14
CA ASN A 56 22.97 -11.83 -17.47
C ASN A 56 23.18 -12.59 -16.16
N LYS A 57 24.44 -12.76 -15.73
CA LYS A 57 24.75 -13.39 -14.44
C LYS A 57 24.05 -12.64 -13.30
N PRO A 58 23.47 -13.31 -12.29
CA PRO A 58 22.81 -12.66 -11.14
C PRO A 58 23.66 -11.57 -10.46
N GLU A 59 24.98 -11.72 -10.45
CA GLU A 59 25.93 -10.73 -9.93
C GLU A 59 25.96 -9.43 -10.74
N TYR A 60 25.74 -9.48 -12.06
CA TYR A 60 25.65 -8.29 -12.91
C TYR A 60 24.42 -7.46 -12.56
N GLY A 61 23.24 -8.09 -12.50
CA GLY A 61 22.00 -7.41 -12.14
C GLY A 61 22.07 -6.74 -10.77
N LYS A 62 22.68 -7.40 -9.78
CA LYS A 62 22.92 -6.82 -8.46
C LYS A 62 23.80 -5.57 -8.50
N LYS A 63 24.83 -5.54 -9.37
CA LYS A 63 25.68 -4.34 -9.55
C LYS A 63 24.93 -3.21 -10.22
N VAL A 64 24.11 -3.50 -11.24
CA VAL A 64 23.27 -2.51 -11.91
C VAL A 64 22.31 -1.86 -10.91
N VAL A 65 21.57 -2.66 -10.15
CA VAL A 65 20.63 -2.15 -9.14
C VAL A 65 21.36 -1.29 -8.09
N ALA A 66 22.54 -1.71 -7.62
CA ALA A 66 23.30 -0.94 -6.64
C ALA A 66 23.74 0.43 -7.17
N GLU A 67 24.27 0.49 -8.39
CA GLU A 67 24.73 1.74 -9.01
C GLU A 67 23.55 2.67 -9.35
N VAL A 68 22.46 2.11 -9.89
CA VAL A 68 21.24 2.89 -10.19
C VAL A 68 20.64 3.46 -8.90
N SER A 69 20.52 2.66 -7.84
CA SER A 69 20.00 3.14 -6.55
C SER A 69 20.84 4.30 -6.01
N LYS A 70 22.18 4.18 -6.08
CA LYS A 70 23.08 5.25 -5.62
C LYS A 70 22.87 6.55 -6.39
N ARG A 71 22.73 6.50 -7.71
CA ARG A 71 22.50 7.70 -8.54
C ARG A 71 21.14 8.32 -8.28
N LEU A 72 20.09 7.49 -8.18
CA LEU A 72 18.75 7.98 -7.87
C LEU A 72 18.68 8.61 -6.47
N GLU A 73 19.35 8.02 -5.48
CA GLU A 73 19.43 8.57 -4.13
C GLU A 73 20.17 9.92 -4.11
N GLN A 74 21.23 10.07 -4.91
CA GLN A 74 21.93 11.34 -5.05
C GLN A 74 21.08 12.43 -5.71
N GLU A 75 20.25 12.08 -6.68
CA GLU A 75 19.43 13.03 -7.44
C GLU A 75 18.09 13.35 -6.76
N TYR A 76 17.45 12.36 -6.15
CA TYR A 76 16.07 12.44 -5.64
C TYR A 76 15.94 12.21 -4.12
N GLY A 77 17.03 11.82 -3.44
CA GLY A 77 17.07 11.61 -1.99
C GLY A 77 16.69 10.21 -1.51
N SER A 78 16.52 10.07 -0.19
CA SER A 78 16.41 8.79 0.52
C SER A 78 15.20 7.91 0.12
N GLY A 79 14.22 8.46 -0.60
CA GLY A 79 13.11 7.68 -1.18
C GLY A 79 13.54 6.71 -2.29
N PHE A 80 14.77 6.84 -2.79
CA PHE A 80 15.33 6.01 -3.85
C PHE A 80 16.64 5.31 -3.44
N ASP A 81 16.87 5.19 -2.14
CA ASP A 81 17.96 4.39 -1.60
C ASP A 81 17.85 2.91 -2.02
N LYS A 82 18.92 2.15 -1.80
CA LYS A 82 18.96 0.71 -2.13
C LYS A 82 17.81 -0.08 -1.50
N THR A 83 17.36 0.31 -0.31
CA THR A 83 16.28 -0.38 0.40
C THR A 83 14.93 -0.13 -0.27
N SER A 84 14.68 1.11 -0.67
CA SER A 84 13.46 1.55 -1.34
C SER A 84 13.37 0.93 -2.73
N ILE A 85 14.46 0.95 -3.49
CA ILE A 85 14.55 0.27 -4.80
C ILE A 85 14.32 -1.24 -4.66
N SER A 86 14.90 -1.89 -3.64
CA SER A 86 14.66 -3.31 -3.39
C SER A 86 13.17 -3.60 -3.10
N ARG A 87 12.49 -2.74 -2.34
CA ARG A 87 11.04 -2.85 -2.11
C ARG A 87 10.24 -2.64 -3.38
N MET A 88 10.63 -1.70 -4.26
CA MET A 88 9.98 -1.47 -5.55
C MET A 88 10.11 -2.70 -6.46
N ILE A 89 11.30 -3.31 -6.54
CA ILE A 89 11.53 -4.57 -7.28
C ILE A 89 10.66 -5.68 -6.73
N LYS A 90 10.67 -5.88 -5.41
CA LYS A 90 9.82 -6.89 -4.76
C LYS A 90 8.34 -6.60 -5.02
N PHE A 91 7.93 -5.34 -5.03
CA PHE A 91 6.55 -4.96 -5.29
C PHE A 91 6.07 -5.45 -6.65
N TYR A 92 6.86 -5.26 -7.70
CA TYR A 92 6.53 -5.80 -9.02
C TYR A 92 6.51 -7.34 -9.03
N GLN A 93 7.47 -7.99 -8.37
CA GLN A 93 7.56 -9.46 -8.33
C GLN A 93 6.34 -10.11 -7.65
N GLU A 94 5.86 -9.51 -6.56
CA GLU A 94 4.75 -10.05 -5.77
C GLU A 94 3.37 -9.59 -6.28
N PHE A 95 3.32 -8.50 -7.05
CA PHE A 95 2.12 -7.95 -7.68
C PHE A 95 2.38 -7.62 -9.16
N PRO A 96 2.58 -8.64 -10.02
CA PRO A 96 2.91 -8.42 -11.44
C PRO A 96 1.72 -7.93 -12.27
N ASP A 97 0.49 -8.13 -11.78
CA ASP A 97 -0.72 -7.62 -12.40
C ASP A 97 -1.01 -6.18 -11.92
N PHE A 98 -0.86 -5.23 -12.84
CA PHE A 98 -1.07 -3.82 -12.53
C PHE A 98 -2.56 -3.48 -12.31
N GLU A 99 -3.51 -4.23 -12.89
CA GLU A 99 -4.95 -3.97 -12.69
C GLU A 99 -5.35 -4.25 -11.24
N LYS A 100 -4.84 -5.35 -10.68
CA LYS A 100 -4.96 -5.65 -9.25
C LYS A 100 -4.35 -4.55 -8.39
N VAL A 101 -3.15 -4.07 -8.75
CA VAL A 101 -2.47 -2.97 -8.02
C VAL A 101 -3.29 -1.68 -8.06
N ALA A 102 -3.82 -1.30 -9.22
CA ALA A 102 -4.63 -0.10 -9.40
C ALA A 102 -5.94 -0.17 -8.60
N THR A 103 -6.53 -1.37 -8.47
CA THR A 103 -7.70 -1.57 -7.60
C THR A 103 -7.34 -1.39 -6.13
N LEU A 104 -6.23 -1.99 -5.69
CA LEU A 104 -5.76 -1.88 -4.30
C LEU A 104 -5.34 -0.43 -3.96
N SER A 105 -4.74 0.32 -4.89
CA SER A 105 -4.25 1.68 -4.64
C SER A 105 -5.35 2.70 -4.33
N GLN A 106 -6.61 2.37 -4.62
CA GLN A 106 -7.75 3.20 -4.24
C GLN A 106 -7.87 3.40 -2.72
N GLN A 107 -7.38 2.43 -1.94
CA GLN A 107 -7.40 2.47 -0.46
C GLN A 107 -6.02 2.28 0.15
N LEU A 108 -5.13 1.50 -0.49
CA LEU A 108 -3.82 1.19 0.04
C LEU A 108 -2.78 2.20 -0.42
N THR A 109 -2.09 2.77 0.56
CA THR A 109 -0.90 3.61 0.30
C THR A 109 0.38 2.78 0.18
N TRP A 110 1.47 3.40 -0.31
CA TRP A 110 2.78 2.73 -0.40
C TRP A 110 3.22 2.07 0.92
N SER A 111 2.94 2.71 2.06
CA SER A 111 3.25 2.14 3.37
C SER A 111 2.47 0.85 3.69
N HIS A 112 1.26 0.68 3.16
CA HIS A 112 0.53 -0.59 3.26
C HIS A 112 1.23 -1.68 2.46
N PHE A 113 1.62 -1.38 1.22
CA PHE A 113 2.39 -2.31 0.39
C PHE A 113 3.70 -2.71 1.06
N VAL A 114 4.49 -1.75 1.55
CA VAL A 114 5.73 -2.02 2.30
C VAL A 114 5.50 -2.94 3.50
N GLU A 115 4.36 -2.83 4.17
CA GLU A 115 4.02 -3.67 5.32
C GLU A 115 3.65 -5.11 4.91
N ILE A 116 3.01 -5.32 3.75
CA ILE A 116 2.61 -6.67 3.29
C ILE A 116 3.68 -7.36 2.44
N LEU A 117 4.59 -6.63 1.79
CA LEU A 117 5.65 -7.20 0.95
C LEU A 117 6.53 -8.26 1.63
N PRO A 118 6.86 -8.18 2.93
CA PRO A 118 7.62 -9.23 3.61
C PRO A 118 6.88 -10.57 3.75
N ILE A 119 5.56 -10.60 3.56
CA ILE A 119 4.75 -11.82 3.66
C ILE A 119 5.04 -12.72 2.45
N GLN A 120 5.57 -13.90 2.71
CA GLN A 120 5.97 -14.88 1.69
C GLN A 120 4.78 -15.70 1.17
N ASP A 121 3.82 -15.98 2.04
CA ASP A 121 2.58 -16.67 1.67
C ASP A 121 1.69 -15.71 0.86
N GLU A 122 1.49 -16.02 -0.42
CA GLU A 122 0.70 -15.24 -1.36
C GLU A 122 -0.76 -15.10 -0.91
N LEU A 123 -1.38 -16.18 -0.44
CA LEU A 123 -2.77 -16.18 0.03
C LEU A 123 -2.91 -15.28 1.26
N LYS A 124 -1.96 -15.36 2.19
CA LYS A 124 -1.92 -14.49 3.37
C LYS A 124 -1.74 -13.02 2.98
N ARG A 125 -0.87 -12.74 2.01
CA ARG A 125 -0.62 -11.37 1.53
C ARG A 125 -1.87 -10.79 0.86
N ASP A 126 -2.51 -11.56 -0.01
CA ASP A 126 -3.75 -11.17 -0.69
C ASP A 126 -4.90 -10.96 0.30
N PHE A 127 -5.01 -11.84 1.30
CA PHE A 127 -5.97 -11.67 2.39
C PHE A 127 -5.80 -10.33 3.09
N TYR A 128 -4.58 -9.99 3.54
CA TYR A 128 -4.36 -8.72 4.23
C TYR A 128 -4.57 -7.50 3.30
N ALA A 129 -4.19 -7.60 2.02
CA ALA A 129 -4.43 -6.54 1.05
C ALA A 129 -5.94 -6.29 0.84
N ALA A 130 -6.72 -7.36 0.66
CA ALA A 130 -8.17 -7.29 0.51
C ALA A 130 -8.86 -6.75 1.78
N MET A 131 -8.46 -7.23 2.96
CA MET A 131 -9.01 -6.73 4.23
C MET A 131 -8.70 -5.25 4.46
N CYS A 132 -7.51 -4.78 4.10
CA CYS A 132 -7.17 -3.35 4.15
C CYS A 132 -8.11 -2.51 3.28
N MET A 133 -8.42 -2.99 2.07
CA MET A 133 -9.30 -2.29 1.14
C MET A 133 -10.76 -2.31 1.61
N GLN A 134 -11.25 -3.43 2.14
CA GLN A 134 -12.64 -3.60 2.58
C GLN A 134 -12.95 -2.84 3.87
N GLU A 135 -12.05 -2.92 4.86
CA GLU A 135 -12.28 -2.39 6.21
C GLU A 135 -11.62 -1.02 6.43
N ASN A 136 -11.03 -0.43 5.39
CA ASN A 136 -10.30 0.84 5.44
C ASN A 136 -9.22 0.86 6.55
N TRP A 137 -8.50 -0.25 6.72
CA TRP A 137 -7.48 -0.33 7.78
C TRP A 137 -6.33 0.62 7.52
N SER A 138 -6.00 1.42 8.53
CA SER A 138 -4.72 2.12 8.57
C SER A 138 -3.55 1.14 8.63
N VAL A 139 -2.35 1.60 8.26
CA VAL A 139 -1.09 0.83 8.42
C VAL A 139 -0.92 0.34 9.86
N ARG A 140 -1.33 1.13 10.86
CA ARG A 140 -1.31 0.75 12.28
C ARG A 140 -2.22 -0.44 12.54
N THR A 141 -3.47 -0.35 12.07
CA THR A 141 -4.44 -1.44 12.20
C THR A 141 -3.96 -2.70 11.49
N LEU A 142 -3.41 -2.58 10.27
CA LEU A 142 -2.81 -3.70 9.54
C LEU A 142 -1.72 -4.39 10.37
N ARG A 143 -0.81 -3.64 10.98
CA ARG A 143 0.24 -4.20 11.87
C ARG A 143 -0.35 -4.93 13.06
N GLU A 144 -1.34 -4.34 13.72
CA GLU A 144 -2.04 -4.95 14.86
C GLU A 144 -2.75 -6.25 14.45
N ARG A 145 -3.45 -6.26 13.30
CA ARG A 145 -4.14 -7.45 12.77
C ARG A 145 -3.17 -8.56 12.37
N LYS A 146 -2.06 -8.22 11.70
CA LYS A 146 -0.97 -9.16 11.41
C LYS A 146 -0.40 -9.78 12.69
N LYS A 147 -0.15 -8.96 13.72
CA LYS A 147 0.36 -9.43 15.03
C LYS A 147 -0.61 -10.39 15.71
N SER A 148 -1.92 -10.16 15.54
CA SER A 148 -2.96 -11.03 16.09
C SER A 148 -3.18 -12.35 15.33
N MET A 149 -2.39 -12.62 14.28
CA MET A 149 -2.52 -13.81 13.42
C MET A 149 -3.95 -13.98 12.88
N LEU A 150 -4.54 -12.87 12.42
CA LEU A 150 -5.93 -12.87 11.98
C LEU A 150 -6.16 -13.87 10.83
N TYR A 151 -5.25 -13.87 9.85
CA TYR A 151 -5.32 -14.79 8.72
C TYR A 151 -5.38 -16.26 9.18
N GLU A 152 -4.49 -16.66 10.07
CA GLU A 152 -4.42 -18.02 10.59
C GLU A 152 -5.72 -18.41 11.31
N ARG A 153 -6.25 -17.50 12.13
CA ARG A 153 -7.51 -17.72 12.86
C ARG A 153 -8.70 -17.89 11.92
N THR A 154 -8.78 -17.08 10.87
CA THR A 154 -9.84 -17.18 9.85
C THR A 154 -9.68 -18.40 8.94
N ALA A 155 -8.44 -18.80 8.64
CA ALA A 155 -8.16 -20.00 7.86
C ALA A 155 -8.49 -21.28 8.64
N ILE A 156 -8.19 -21.30 9.95
CA ILE A 156 -8.54 -22.41 10.85
C ILE A 156 -10.06 -22.53 11.00
N SER A 157 -10.80 -21.42 11.14
CA SER A 157 -12.26 -21.47 11.27
C SER A 157 -12.98 -21.93 9.99
N LYS A 158 -12.31 -21.89 8.82
CA LYS A 158 -12.84 -22.38 7.55
C LYS A 158 -12.52 -23.84 7.25
N LYS A 159 -11.67 -24.51 8.03
CA LYS A 159 -11.54 -25.97 7.97
C LYS A 159 -12.72 -26.56 8.74
N PRO A 160 -13.66 -27.28 8.09
CA PRO A 160 -14.61 -28.10 8.83
C PRO A 160 -13.79 -29.09 9.65
N GLU A 161 -14.25 -29.39 10.86
CA GLU A 161 -13.64 -30.43 11.68
C GLU A 161 -13.61 -31.77 10.90
N GLU A 162 -12.47 -32.09 10.30
CA GLU A 162 -12.02 -33.47 10.18
C GLU A 162 -11.60 -33.92 11.59
N ARG A 163 -12.57 -33.97 12.51
CA ARG A 163 -12.42 -34.67 13.77
C ARG A 163 -12.49 -36.14 13.40
N LYS A 164 -11.30 -36.72 13.25
CA LYS A 164 -11.05 -38.14 13.08
C LYS A 164 -11.94 -38.92 14.05
N GLU A 165 -12.77 -39.77 13.48
CA GLU A 165 -13.18 -41.01 14.12
C GLU A 165 -11.90 -41.78 14.42
N GLU A 166 -11.67 -42.09 15.70
CA GLU A 166 -10.97 -43.27 16.22
C GLU A 166 -11.16 -43.33 17.75
#